data_AF-A0A957J497-F1
#
_entry.id   AF-A0A957J497-F1
#
_cell.length_a   1.000
_cell.length_b   1.000
_cell.length_c   1.000
_cell.angle_alpha   90.00
_cell.angle_beta   90.00
_cell.angle_gamma   90.00
#
_symmetry.space_group_name_H-M   'P 1'
#
loop_
_entity.id
_entity.type
_entity.pdbx_description
1 polymer ?
#
loop_
_entity_poly.entity_id
_entity_poly.type
_entity_poly.pdbx_seq_one_letter_code
_entity_poly.pdbx_strand_id
1 'polypeptide(L)'
;TTFETFPFPYPPGKEQQDSPIVQATIARWAQALVQWRDAWLNRPPPPAGVIDVTYKKMLNSRTLTNLYNGLEYYRATVKAGQLFSQSEFEKVTRKSVNRSQIEELADIHTALDRAVLDAYGWPHTLTDEQILENLLTLNLQRAAQESST
;
A
#
# COMPACT_ATOMS: atom_id res chain seq x y z
N THR A 1 -8.22 21.10 6.65
CA THR A 1 -8.26 19.68 7.08
C THR A 1 -7.20 18.91 6.33
N THR A 2 -6.69 17.77 6.83
CA THR A 2 -5.59 17.00 6.17
C THR A 2 -5.88 16.62 4.71
N PHE A 3 -7.14 16.65 4.29
CA PHE A 3 -7.58 16.31 2.93
C PHE A 3 -7.65 17.50 1.96
N GLU A 4 -7.33 18.73 2.39
CA GLU A 4 -7.29 19.89 1.48
C GLU A 4 -6.17 19.81 0.45
N THR A 5 -5.11 19.03 0.73
CA THR A 5 -3.97 18.86 -0.19
C THR A 5 -4.11 17.61 -1.07
N PHE A 6 -4.96 16.65 -0.71
CA PHE A 6 -5.15 15.40 -1.45
C PHE A 6 -6.66 15.16 -1.65
N PRO A 7 -7.22 15.67 -2.75
CA PRO A 7 -8.65 15.75 -2.94
C PRO A 7 -9.16 14.33 -3.22
N PHE A 8 -10.10 13.83 -2.41
CA PHE A 8 -10.82 12.60 -2.73
C PHE A 8 -11.50 12.69 -4.10
N PRO A 9 -11.78 11.57 -4.79
CA PRO A 9 -12.47 11.61 -6.08
C PRO A 9 -13.84 12.30 -6.00
N TYR A 10 -14.47 12.27 -4.82
CA TYR A 10 -15.72 12.96 -4.50
C TYR A 10 -15.50 14.00 -3.40
N PRO A 11 -16.25 15.11 -3.38
CA PRO A 11 -16.30 15.97 -2.21
C PRO A 11 -16.79 15.19 -0.98
N PRO A 12 -16.27 15.45 0.23
CA PRO A 12 -16.76 14.82 1.46
C PRO A 12 -18.29 14.95 1.58
N GLY A 13 -18.98 13.83 1.81
CA GLY A 13 -20.46 13.79 1.90
C GLY A 13 -21.21 13.80 0.56
N LYS A 14 -20.51 13.84 -0.57
CA LYS A 14 -21.05 13.65 -1.94
C LYS A 14 -20.60 12.33 -2.57
N GLU A 15 -20.07 11.44 -1.76
CA GLU A 15 -19.73 10.09 -2.14
C GLU A 15 -20.97 9.38 -2.69
N GLN A 16 -20.89 8.83 -3.89
CA GLN A 16 -21.92 7.93 -4.40
C GLN A 16 -21.82 6.61 -3.62
N GLN A 17 -22.49 6.55 -2.48
CA GLN A 17 -22.56 5.36 -1.62
C GLN A 17 -23.08 4.13 -2.39
N ASP A 18 -23.88 4.34 -3.42
CA ASP A 18 -24.48 3.31 -4.25
C ASP A 18 -23.63 2.85 -5.45
N SER A 19 -22.40 3.35 -5.64
CA SER A 19 -21.49 2.80 -6.67
C SER A 19 -20.91 1.48 -6.17
N PRO A 20 -21.41 0.31 -6.62
CA PRO A 20 -21.11 -0.98 -5.99
C PRO A 20 -19.66 -1.42 -6.23
N ILE A 21 -18.95 -0.77 -7.15
CA ILE A 21 -17.63 -1.18 -7.63
C ILE A 21 -16.53 -0.37 -6.94
N VAL A 22 -16.72 0.93 -6.70
CA VAL A 22 -15.61 1.83 -6.35
C VAL A 22 -15.29 1.79 -4.85
N GLN A 23 -16.28 2.02 -3.98
CA GLN A 23 -16.03 2.02 -2.53
C GLN A 23 -15.87 0.60 -1.97
N ALA A 24 -16.65 -0.37 -2.45
CA ALA A 24 -16.54 -1.75 -2.02
C ALA A 24 -15.19 -2.37 -2.40
N THR A 25 -14.60 -2.01 -3.55
CA THR A 25 -13.30 -2.56 -3.98
C THR A 25 -12.13 -1.91 -3.26
N ILE A 26 -12.14 -0.58 -3.05
CA ILE A 26 -11.13 0.10 -2.23
C ILE A 26 -11.18 -0.44 -0.80
N ALA A 27 -12.37 -0.49 -0.17
CA ALA A 27 -12.52 -0.99 1.18
C ALA A 27 -12.03 -2.43 1.31
N ARG A 28 -12.37 -3.30 0.35
CA ARG A 28 -11.90 -4.68 0.31
C ARG A 28 -10.38 -4.78 0.29
N TRP A 29 -9.70 -4.07 -0.62
CA TRP A 29 -8.24 -4.15 -0.73
C TRP A 29 -7.52 -3.45 0.42
N ALA A 30 -8.07 -2.36 0.96
CA ALA A 30 -7.57 -1.73 2.17
C ALA A 30 -7.65 -2.68 3.37
N GLN A 31 -8.78 -3.38 3.55
CA GLN A 31 -8.94 -4.41 4.58
C GLN A 31 -7.97 -5.57 4.36
N ALA A 32 -7.83 -6.06 3.13
CA ALA A 32 -6.88 -7.12 2.79
C ALA A 32 -5.44 -6.72 3.15
N LEU A 33 -5.03 -5.48 2.84
CA LEU A 33 -3.71 -4.96 3.20
C LEU A 33 -3.50 -4.86 4.71
N VAL A 34 -4.52 -4.40 5.45
CA VAL A 34 -4.46 -4.36 6.93
C VAL A 34 -4.33 -5.76 7.50
N GLN A 35 -5.21 -6.69 7.09
CA GLN A 35 -5.22 -8.08 7.57
C GLN A 35 -3.90 -8.79 7.24
N TRP A 36 -3.38 -8.62 6.04
CA TRP A 36 -2.11 -9.22 5.63
C TRP A 36 -0.95 -8.71 6.47
N ARG A 37 -0.85 -7.39 6.68
CA ARG A 37 0.20 -6.79 7.53
C ARG A 37 0.08 -7.25 8.97
N ASP A 38 -1.13 -7.30 9.51
CA ASP A 38 -1.39 -7.75 10.87
C ASP A 38 -1.00 -9.22 11.06
N ALA A 39 -1.45 -10.10 10.15
CA ALA A 39 -1.07 -11.51 10.16
C ALA A 39 0.44 -11.73 10.00
N TRP A 40 1.10 -10.88 9.20
CA TRP A 40 2.55 -10.94 9.03
C TRP A 40 3.31 -10.47 10.28
N LEU A 41 2.86 -9.39 10.93
CA LEU A 41 3.46 -8.86 12.17
C LEU A 41 3.23 -9.81 13.35
N ASN A 42 2.02 -10.36 13.46
CA ASN A 42 1.53 -11.13 14.60
C ASN A 42 1.42 -12.62 14.26
N ARG A 43 2.55 -13.27 13.99
CA ARG A 43 2.57 -14.71 13.73
C ARG A 43 2.10 -15.49 14.98
N PRO A 44 1.34 -16.59 14.84
CA PRO A 44 0.93 -17.38 15.99
C PRO A 44 2.14 -17.92 16.77
N PRO A 45 2.10 -17.88 18.11
CA PRO A 45 3.17 -18.41 18.94
C PRO A 45 3.29 -19.93 18.81
N PRO A 46 4.45 -20.50 19.15
CA PRO A 46 4.59 -21.95 19.27
C PRO A 46 3.65 -22.50 20.36
N PRO A 47 3.43 -23.83 20.40
CA PRO A 47 2.60 -24.46 21.43
C PRO A 47 2.99 -24.04 22.85
N ALA A 48 1.97 -23.92 23.71
CA ALA A 48 2.15 -23.50 25.10
C ALA A 48 3.21 -24.38 25.81
N GLY A 49 4.17 -23.72 26.47
CA GLY A 49 5.27 -24.39 27.17
C GLY A 49 6.59 -24.49 26.39
N VAL A 50 6.61 -24.14 25.10
CA VAL A 50 7.85 -24.10 24.30
C VAL A 50 8.52 -22.73 24.42
N ILE A 51 9.70 -22.69 25.04
CA ILE A 51 10.56 -21.49 25.00
C ILE A 51 11.33 -21.50 23.70
N ASP A 52 10.90 -20.67 22.74
CA ASP A 52 11.59 -20.48 21.48
C ASP A 52 12.24 -19.08 21.42
N VAL A 53 13.55 -19.03 21.69
CA VAL A 53 14.36 -17.81 21.55
C VAL A 53 14.48 -17.36 20.10
N THR A 54 14.37 -18.29 19.14
CA THR A 54 14.39 -17.98 17.71
C THR A 54 13.08 -17.34 17.27
N TYR A 55 11.95 -17.79 17.81
CA TYR A 55 10.64 -17.16 17.62
C TYR A 55 10.63 -15.69 18.08
N LYS A 56 11.12 -15.41 19.30
CA LYS A 56 11.20 -14.03 19.81
C LYS A 56 12.11 -13.15 18.95
N LYS A 57 13.28 -13.65 18.56
CA LYS A 57 14.21 -12.93 17.68
C LYS A 57 13.61 -12.66 16.30
N MET A 58 12.90 -13.63 15.75
CA MET A 58 12.18 -13.51 14.48
C MET A 58 11.09 -12.44 14.57
N LEU A 59 10.26 -12.48 15.63
CA LEU A 59 9.19 -11.50 15.86
C LEU A 59 9.74 -10.07 15.99
N ASN A 60 10.82 -9.88 16.76
CA ASN A 60 11.48 -8.58 16.89
C ASN A 60 12.06 -8.05 15.57
N SER A 61 12.37 -8.93 14.61
CA SER A 61 12.89 -8.53 13.30
C SER A 61 11.76 -8.16 12.33
N ARG A 62 10.51 -8.55 12.61
CA ARG A 62 9.34 -8.25 11.79
C ARG A 62 8.80 -6.85 12.09
N THR A 63 9.40 -5.85 11.45
CA THR A 63 8.92 -4.46 11.53
C THR A 63 8.33 -4.04 10.19
N LEU A 64 7.35 -3.12 10.22
CA LEU A 64 6.84 -2.52 8.98
C LEU A 64 7.96 -1.85 8.19
N THR A 65 8.95 -1.26 8.85
CA THR A 65 10.13 -0.70 8.17
C THR A 65 10.88 -1.75 7.36
N ASN A 66 11.22 -2.90 7.94
CA ASN A 66 11.93 -3.95 7.19
C ASN A 66 11.07 -4.54 6.07
N LEU A 67 9.75 -4.64 6.29
CA LEU A 67 8.79 -5.08 5.29
C LEU A 67 8.77 -4.13 4.08
N TYR A 68 8.64 -2.82 4.33
CA TYR A 68 8.57 -1.81 3.28
C TYR A 68 9.92 -1.57 2.59
N ASN A 69 11.05 -1.72 3.28
CA ASN A 69 12.37 -1.76 2.63
C ASN A 69 12.45 -2.90 1.60
N GLY A 70 11.89 -4.07 1.92
CA GLY A 70 11.79 -5.19 0.99
C GLY A 70 10.89 -4.88 -0.21
N LEU A 71 9.75 -4.22 0.03
CA LEU A 71 8.83 -3.80 -1.03
C LEU A 71 9.47 -2.77 -1.97
N GLU A 72 10.16 -1.77 -1.42
CA GLU A 72 10.91 -0.78 -2.18
C GLU A 72 11.98 -1.44 -3.04
N TYR A 73 12.80 -2.32 -2.46
CA TYR A 73 13.81 -3.07 -3.18
C TYR A 73 13.21 -3.91 -4.33
N TYR A 74 12.09 -4.59 -4.07
CA TYR A 74 11.40 -5.40 -5.09
C TYR A 74 10.87 -4.55 -6.24
N ARG A 75 10.31 -3.36 -5.95
CA ARG A 75 9.83 -2.42 -6.97
C ARG A 75 11.00 -1.85 -7.79
N ALA A 76 12.08 -1.47 -7.14
CA ALA A 76 13.29 -0.94 -7.80
C ALA A 76 14.02 -2.00 -8.65
N THR A 77 13.85 -3.28 -8.34
CA THR A 77 14.50 -4.37 -9.08
C THR A 77 13.57 -5.04 -10.08
N VAL A 78 12.68 -5.91 -9.61
CA VAL A 78 11.85 -6.79 -10.44
C VAL A 78 10.87 -5.98 -11.30
N LYS A 79 10.17 -5.00 -10.73
CA LYS A 79 9.21 -4.18 -11.49
C LYS A 79 9.90 -3.24 -12.49
N ALA A 80 11.09 -2.75 -12.16
CA ALA A 80 11.89 -1.92 -13.04
C ALA A 80 12.73 -2.72 -14.06
N GLY A 81 12.63 -4.05 -14.06
CA GLY A 81 13.39 -4.93 -14.97
C GLY A 81 14.88 -5.05 -14.66
N GLN A 82 15.33 -4.64 -13.47
CA GLN A 82 16.71 -4.83 -13.02
C GLN A 82 16.90 -6.20 -12.35
N LEU A 83 18.16 -6.63 -12.25
CA LEU A 83 18.51 -7.90 -11.63
C LEU A 83 18.23 -7.90 -10.12
N PHE A 84 17.45 -8.88 -9.67
CA PHE A 84 17.18 -9.10 -8.25
C PHE A 84 18.38 -9.80 -7.58
N SER A 85 18.94 -9.19 -6.55
CA SER A 85 19.99 -9.78 -5.72
C SER A 85 19.42 -10.25 -4.38
N GLN A 86 19.46 -11.58 -4.16
CA GLN A 86 19.01 -12.19 -2.92
C GLN A 86 19.80 -11.69 -1.69
N SER A 87 21.11 -11.47 -1.83
CA SER A 87 21.95 -11.03 -0.72
C SER A 87 21.65 -9.59 -0.29
N GLU A 88 21.43 -8.68 -1.25
CA GLU A 88 21.04 -7.30 -0.95
C GLU A 88 19.62 -7.26 -0.38
N PHE A 89 18.69 -8.04 -0.93
CA PHE A 89 17.34 -8.18 -0.39
C PHE A 89 17.36 -8.65 1.08
N GLU A 90 18.13 -9.69 1.41
CA GLU A 90 18.28 -10.17 2.79
C GLU A 90 18.89 -9.13 3.73
N LYS A 91 19.81 -8.32 3.22
CA LYS A 91 20.47 -7.25 3.98
C LYS A 91 19.51 -6.12 4.30
N VAL A 92 18.77 -5.59 3.32
CA VAL A 92 17.83 -4.46 3.53
C VAL A 92 16.62 -4.86 4.37
N THR A 93 16.25 -6.14 4.33
CA THR A 93 15.13 -6.70 5.09
C THR A 93 15.55 -7.29 6.45
N ARG A 94 16.85 -7.32 6.74
CA ARG A 94 17.43 -8.03 7.90
C ARG A 94 16.94 -9.47 8.02
N LYS A 95 16.71 -10.14 6.88
CA LYS A 95 16.16 -11.51 6.79
C LYS A 95 14.80 -11.71 7.45
N SER A 96 14.03 -10.63 7.63
CA SER A 96 12.71 -10.69 8.29
C SER A 96 11.57 -11.07 7.35
N VAL A 97 11.75 -10.84 6.04
CA VAL A 97 10.81 -11.19 4.98
C VAL A 97 11.47 -12.11 3.96
N ASN A 98 10.64 -12.85 3.22
CA ASN A 98 11.06 -13.55 2.01
C ASN A 98 10.45 -12.89 0.77
N ARG A 99 10.92 -13.30 -0.41
CA ARG A 99 10.50 -12.75 -1.69
C ARG A 99 9.01 -12.94 -1.96
N SER A 100 8.47 -14.14 -1.75
CA SER A 100 7.05 -14.44 -1.98
C SER A 100 6.13 -13.55 -1.14
N GLN A 101 6.50 -13.25 0.11
CA GLN A 101 5.75 -12.31 0.96
C GLN A 101 5.74 -10.90 0.39
N ILE A 102 6.85 -10.46 -0.20
CA ILE A 102 6.93 -9.14 -0.83
C ILE A 102 6.17 -9.10 -2.15
N GLU A 103 6.18 -10.17 -2.93
CA GLU A 103 5.37 -10.31 -4.14
C GLU A 103 3.87 -10.19 -3.82
N GLU A 104 3.39 -10.93 -2.82
CA GLU A 104 1.99 -10.86 -2.36
C GLU A 104 1.63 -9.46 -1.84
N LEU A 105 2.49 -8.85 -1.02
CA LEU A 105 2.29 -7.48 -0.55
C LEU A 105 2.23 -6.48 -1.73
N ALA A 106 3.11 -6.64 -2.72
CA ALA A 106 3.14 -5.78 -3.90
C ALA A 106 1.85 -5.90 -4.73
N ASP A 107 1.32 -7.12 -4.88
CA ASP A 107 0.08 -7.37 -5.60
C ASP A 107 -1.13 -6.76 -4.88
N ILE A 108 -1.20 -6.88 -3.54
CA ILE A 108 -2.25 -6.22 -2.74
C ILE A 108 -2.18 -4.70 -2.89
N HIS A 109 -0.97 -4.12 -2.82
CA HIS A 109 -0.78 -2.69 -3.06
C HIS A 109 -1.21 -2.28 -4.47
N THR A 110 -0.77 -2.99 -5.51
CA THR A 110 -1.17 -2.71 -6.91
C THR A 110 -2.69 -2.81 -7.08
N ALA A 111 -3.34 -3.77 -6.44
CA ALA A 111 -4.78 -3.92 -6.53
C ALA A 111 -5.53 -2.78 -5.82
N LEU A 112 -5.02 -2.31 -4.68
CA LEU A 112 -5.52 -1.12 -4.01
C LEU A 112 -5.32 0.13 -4.88
N ASP A 113 -4.13 0.34 -5.44
CA ASP A 113 -3.80 1.48 -6.29
C ASP A 113 -4.72 1.54 -7.52
N ARG A 114 -4.98 0.39 -8.17
CA ARG A 114 -5.94 0.30 -9.28
C ARG A 114 -7.36 0.66 -8.86
N ALA A 115 -7.82 0.16 -7.72
CA ALA A 115 -9.14 0.49 -7.20
C ALA A 115 -9.28 1.99 -6.87
N VAL A 116 -8.20 2.61 -6.41
CA VAL A 116 -8.14 4.06 -6.20
C VAL A 116 -8.21 4.78 -7.55
N LEU A 117 -7.41 4.39 -8.54
CA LEU A 117 -7.47 5.01 -9.88
C LEU A 117 -8.85 4.86 -10.52
N ASP A 118 -9.51 3.71 -10.39
CA ASP A 118 -10.89 3.48 -10.83
C ASP A 118 -11.86 4.48 -10.18
N ALA A 119 -11.66 4.81 -8.90
CA ALA A 119 -12.47 5.78 -8.18
C ALA A 119 -12.33 7.20 -8.72
N TYR A 120 -11.11 7.57 -9.12
CA TYR A 120 -10.83 8.84 -9.81
C TYR A 120 -11.24 8.81 -11.29
N GLY A 121 -11.61 7.65 -11.84
CA GLY A 121 -11.86 7.45 -13.27
C GLY A 121 -10.58 7.57 -14.11
N TRP A 122 -9.42 7.26 -13.53
CA TRP A 122 -8.11 7.44 -14.15
C TRP A 122 -7.56 6.13 -14.75
N PRO A 123 -6.82 6.21 -15.87
CA PRO A 123 -6.14 5.04 -16.44
C PRO A 123 -5.14 4.41 -15.46
N HIS A 124 -5.03 3.08 -15.45
CA HIS A 124 -4.05 2.36 -14.62
C HIS A 124 -2.60 2.48 -15.11
N THR A 125 -2.38 3.16 -16.24
CA THR A 125 -1.08 3.36 -16.87
C THR A 125 -0.44 4.70 -16.52
N LEU A 126 -1.08 5.50 -15.67
CA LEU A 126 -0.52 6.79 -15.24
C LEU A 126 0.78 6.57 -14.46
N THR A 127 1.76 7.42 -14.71
CA THR A 127 2.96 7.52 -13.86
C THR A 127 2.65 8.29 -12.58
N ASP A 128 3.54 8.17 -11.58
CA ASP A 128 3.41 8.91 -10.33
C ASP A 128 3.36 10.43 -10.57
N GLU A 129 4.13 10.95 -11.51
CA GLU A 129 4.12 12.37 -11.89
C GLU A 129 2.77 12.78 -12.49
N GLN A 130 2.19 11.96 -13.37
CA GLN A 130 0.88 12.25 -13.97
C GLN A 130 -0.24 12.19 -12.92
N ILE A 131 -0.14 11.28 -11.95
CA ILE A 131 -1.05 11.22 -10.80
C ILE A 131 -0.95 12.53 -10.00
N LEU A 132 0.26 13.01 -9.71
CA LEU A 132 0.47 14.27 -9.00
C LEU A 132 -0.08 15.48 -9.76
N GLU A 133 0.13 15.55 -11.07
CA GLU A 133 -0.41 16.61 -11.93
C GLU A 133 -1.95 16.64 -11.91
N ASN A 134 -2.58 15.48 -11.98
CA ASN A 134 -4.03 15.37 -11.93
C ASN A 134 -4.59 15.79 -10.55
N LEU A 135 -3.94 15.37 -9.46
CA LEU A 135 -4.32 15.76 -8.10
C LEU A 135 -4.16 17.28 -7.90
N LEU A 136 -3.07 17.87 -8.40
CA LEU A 136 -2.85 19.31 -8.34
C LEU A 136 -3.95 20.06 -9.11
N THR A 137 -4.29 19.60 -10.30
CA THR A 137 -5.37 20.19 -11.11
C THR A 137 -6.70 20.16 -10.37
N LEU A 138 -7.06 19.02 -9.76
CA LEU A 138 -8.28 18.89 -8.96
C LEU A 138 -8.29 19.82 -7.75
N ASN A 139 -7.16 19.98 -7.06
CA ASN A 139 -7.04 20.89 -5.92
C ASN A 139 -7.27 22.34 -6.33
N LEU A 140 -6.64 22.79 -7.42
CA LEU A 140 -6.81 24.16 -7.92
C LEU A 140 -8.26 24.44 -8.31
N GLN A 141 -8.95 23.47 -8.92
CA GLN A 141 -10.37 23.58 -9.25
C GLN A 141 -11.25 23.74 -8.00
N ARG A 142 -11.01 22.94 -6.96
CA ARG A 142 -11.79 23.01 -5.70
C ARG A 142 -11.56 24.31 -4.95
N ALA A 143 -10.31 24.75 -4.83
CA ALA A 143 -9.98 26.01 -4.19
C ALA A 143 -10.70 27.21 -4.86
N ALA A 144 -10.80 27.20 -6.19
CA ALA A 144 -11.55 28.22 -6.92
C ALA A 144 -13.07 28.17 -6.64
N GLN A 145 -13.65 26.97 -6.52
CA GLN A 145 -15.08 26.79 -6.20
C GLN A 145 -15.43 27.24 -4.77
N GLU A 146 -14.58 26.93 -3.79
CA GLU A 146 -14.75 27.37 -2.40
C GLU A 146 -14.63 28.89 -2.27
N SER A 147 -13.70 29.52 -3.01
CA SER A 147 -13.53 30.98 -3.01
C SER A 147 -14.72 31.73 -3.63
N SER A 148 -15.55 31.03 -4.40
CA SER A 148 -16.70 31.60 -5.12
C SER A 148 -18.04 31.39 -4.39
N THR A 149 -18.03 30.72 -3.23
CA THR A 149 -19.21 30.42 -2.39
C THR A 149 -19.19 31.27 -1.12
#